data_AF-A0A7C0ZJY9-F1
#
_entry.id   AF-A0A7C0ZJY9-F1
#
_cell.length_a   1.000
_cell.length_b   1.000
_cell.length_c   1.000
_cell.angle_alpha   90.00
_cell.angle_beta   90.00
_cell.angle_gamma   90.00
#
_symmetry.space_group_name_H-M   'P 1'
#
loop_
_entity.id
_entity.type
_entity.pdbx_description
1 polymer ?
#
loop_
_entity_poly.entity_id
_entity_poly.type
_entity_poly.pdbx_seq_one_letter_code
_entity_poly.pdbx_strand_id
1 'polypeptide(L)' 'MRIIKITILSIILLSFLISVWSLPKMPSKMVSHWNALGEADGYLPKHVALFLMPFIW' A
#
# COMPACT_ATOMS: atom_id res chain seq x y z
N MET A 1 2.41 0.11 27.37
CA MET A 1 3.36 0.47 26.28
C MET A 1 3.90 -0.73 25.48
N ARG A 2 4.35 -1.84 26.11
CA ARG A 2 4.92 -3.01 25.39
C ARG A 2 3.96 -3.68 24.39
N ILE A 3 2.71 -3.92 24.80
CA ILE A 3 1.69 -4.59 23.98
C ILE A 3 1.41 -3.76 22.71
N ILE A 4 1.22 -2.45 22.86
CA ILE A 4 0.99 -1.53 21.73
C ILE A 4 2.12 -1.60 20.69
N LYS A 5 3.39 -1.64 21.12
CA LYS A 5 4.52 -1.77 20.20
C LYS A 5 4.49 -3.08 19.42
N ILE A 6 4.18 -4.19 20.10
CA ILE A 6 4.07 -5.51 19.47
C ILE A 6 2.92 -5.52 18.47
N THR A 7 1.75 -4.99 18.84
CA THR A 7 0.60 -4.89 17.95
C THR A 7 0.91 -4.07 16.71
N ILE A 8 1.55 -2.90 16.85
CA ILE A 8 1.97 -2.05 15.72
C ILE A 8 2.94 -2.82 14.80
N LEU A 9 3.97 -3.47 15.37
CA LEU A 9 4.93 -4.26 14.59
C LEU A 9 4.26 -5.40 13.84
N SER A 10 3.32 -6.10 14.47
CA SER A 10 2.57 -7.19 13.83
C SER A 10 1.71 -6.69 12.67
N ILE A 11 1.06 -5.53 12.83
CA ILE A 11 0.27 -4.91 11.74
C ILE A 11 1.18 -4.53 10.58
N ILE A 12 2.33 -3.90 10.86
CA ILE A 12 3.30 -3.54 9.82
C ILE A 12 3.74 -4.81 9.07
N LEU A 13 4.19 -5.84 9.79
CA LEU A 13 4.65 -7.10 9.18
C LEU A 13 3.55 -7.75 8.32
N LEU A 14 2.32 -7.80 8.82
CA LEU A 14 1.19 -8.35 8.09
C LEU A 14 0.89 -7.56 6.82
N SER A 15 0.95 -6.23 6.85
CA SER A 15 0.80 -5.38 5.67
C SER A 15 1.84 -5.70 4.60
N PHE A 16 3.12 -5.86 4.98
CA PHE A 16 4.18 -6.26 4.04
C PHE A 16 3.92 -7.65 3.42
N LEU A 17 3.45 -8.62 4.22
CA LEU A 17 3.10 -9.95 3.72
C LEU A 17 1.95 -9.89 2.70
N ILE A 18 0.93 -9.08 2.97
CA ILE A 18 -0.19 -8.86 2.04
C ILE A 18 0.29 -8.20 0.74
N SER A 19 1.19 -7.21 0.81
CA SER A 19 1.79 -6.56 -0.36
C SER A 19 2.52 -7.57 -1.25
N VAL A 20 3.35 -8.44 -0.65
CA VAL A 20 4.09 -9.49 -1.38
C VAL A 20 3.14 -10.48 -2.04
N TRP A 21 2.12 -10.94 -1.32
CA TRP A 21 1.11 -11.86 -1.84
C TRP A 21 0.27 -11.26 -2.98
N SER A 22 0.12 -9.94 -3.01
CA SER A 22 -0.66 -9.20 -4.01
C SER A 22 0.13 -8.85 -5.28
N LEU A 23 1.47 -8.76 -5.22
CA LEU A 23 2.34 -8.41 -6.35
C LEU A 23 2.03 -9.10 -7.70
N PRO A 24 1.79 -10.43 -7.75
CA PRO A 24 1.51 -11.10 -9.02
C PRO A 24 0.10 -10.82 -9.56
N LYS A 25 -0.83 -10.38 -8.71
CA LYS A 25 -2.26 -10.18 -9.07
C LYS A 25 -2.57 -8.75 -9.50
N MET A 26 -1.70 -7.80 -9.16
CA MET A 26 -1.91 -6.39 -9.44
C MET A 26 -1.45 -5.98 -10.85
N PRO A 27 -2.14 -4.99 -11.46
CA PRO A 27 -1.74 -4.42 -12.75
C PRO A 27 -0.35 -3.78 -12.67
N SER A 28 0.32 -3.59 -13.80
CA SER A 28 1.69 -3.03 -13.85
C SER A 28 1.80 -1.63 -13.23
N LYS A 29 0.75 -0.82 -13.39
CA LYS A 29 0.58 0.50 -12.79
C LYS A 29 -0.69 0.52 -11.94
N MET A 30 -0.62 1.17 -10.79
CA MET A 30 -1.73 1.35 -9.86
C MET A 30 -1.97 2.85 -9.68
N VAL A 31 -3.25 3.24 -9.54
CA VAL A 31 -3.62 4.63 -9.27
C VAL A 31 -3.05 5.01 -7.91
N SER A 32 -2.40 6.17 -7.86
CA SER A 32 -1.82 6.71 -6.63
C SER A 32 -2.36 8.07 -6.24
N HIS A 33 -3.12 8.72 -7.12
CA HIS A 33 -3.71 10.03 -6.88
C HIS A 33 -4.95 10.20 -7.75
N TRP A 34 -5.95 10.87 -7.20
CA TRP A 34 -7.16 11.30 -7.89
C TRP A 34 -7.24 12.82 -7.88
N ASN A 35 -7.54 13.42 -9.02
CA ASN A 35 -7.71 14.87 -9.13
C ASN A 35 -9.01 15.33 -8.45
N ALA A 36 -9.24 16.66 -8.43
CA ALA A 36 -10.43 17.25 -7.84
C ALA A 36 -11.76 16.85 -8.53
N LEU A 37 -11.69 16.28 -9.73
CA LEU A 37 -12.85 15.76 -10.47
C LEU A 37 -13.08 14.26 -10.19
N GLY A 38 -12.25 13.61 -9.37
CA GLY A 38 -12.32 12.20 -9.06
C GLY A 38 -11.74 11.29 -10.14
N GLU A 39 -10.95 11.84 -11.06
CA GLU A 39 -10.29 11.09 -12.13
C GLU A 39 -8.88 10.69 -11.68
N ALA A 40 -8.47 9.47 -12.06
CA ALA A 40 -7.12 9.01 -11.80
C ALA A 40 -6.14 9.76 -12.72
N ASP A 41 -5.28 10.60 -12.15
CA ASP A 41 -4.24 11.35 -12.87
C ASP A 41 -2.82 11.07 -12.36
N GLY A 42 -2.68 10.38 -11.21
CA GLY A 42 -1.39 9.88 -10.71
C GLY A 42 -1.32 8.36 -10.70
N TYR A 43 -0.18 7.82 -11.12
CA TYR A 43 0.07 6.39 -11.16
C TYR A 43 1.47 6.07 -10.65
N LEU A 44 1.58 4.94 -9.94
CA LEU A 44 2.85 4.36 -9.52
C LEU A 44 3.03 2.94 -10.06
N PRO A 45 4.26 2.49 -10.27
CA PRO A 45 4.53 1.08 -10.52
C PRO A 45 4.04 0.21 -9.36
N LYS A 46 3.51 -0.97 -9.64
CA LYS A 46 2.93 -1.85 -8.60
C LYS A 46 3.83 -2.19 -7.41
N HIS A 47 5.14 -2.25 -7.64
CA HIS A 47 6.14 -2.54 -6.61
C HIS A 47 6.41 -1.35 -5.69
N VAL A 48 6.13 -0.13 -6.12
CA VAL A 48 6.13 1.05 -5.25
C VAL A 48 4.77 1.14 -4.57
N ALA A 49 3.72 1.04 -5.37
CA ALA A 49 2.35 1.18 -4.93
C ALA A 49 2.00 0.20 -3.78
N LEU A 50 2.13 -1.11 -3.96
CA LEU A 50 1.70 -2.07 -2.92
C LEU A 50 2.40 -1.92 -1.57
N PHE A 51 3.63 -1.42 -1.54
CA PHE A 51 4.40 -1.23 -0.30
C PHE A 51 4.18 0.14 0.32
N LEU A 52 3.54 1.06 -0.42
CA LEU A 52 3.09 2.35 0.10
C LEU A 52 1.66 2.30 0.67
N MET A 53 0.97 1.17 0.59
CA MET A 53 -0.38 1.01 1.15
C MET A 53 -0.56 1.43 2.63
N PRO A 54 0.43 1.31 3.53
CA PRO A 54 0.29 1.82 4.90
C PRO A 54 0.47 3.36 5.04
N PHE A 55 0.79 4.07 3.95
CA PHE A 55 0.91 5.53 3.90
C PHE A 55 -0.31 6.15 3.22
N ILE A 56 -0.50 7.46 3.37
CA ILE A 56 -1.60 8.20 2.74
C ILE A 56 -1.36 8.27 1.23
N TRP A 57 -2.42 8.06 0.44
CA TRP A 57 -2.47 8.13 -1.03
C TRP A 57 -3.36 9.27 -1.48
#